data_AF-A0AAW8HF20-F1
#
_entry.id   AF-A0AAW8HF20-F1
#
_cell.length_a   1.000
_cell.length_b   1.000
_cell.length_c   1.000
_cell.angle_alpha   90.00
_cell.angle_beta   90.00
_cell.angle_gamma   90.00
#
_symmetry.space_group_name_H-M   'P 1'
#
loop_
_entity.id
_entity.type
_entity.pdbx_description
1 polymer ?
#
loop_
_entity_poly.entity_id
_entity_poly.type
_entity_poly.pdbx_seq_one_letter_code
_entity_poly.pdbx_strand_id
1 'polypeptide(L)'
;MKVDIFESSGASRVHSIPFYLQRISAGFPSPAQGYEKQELNLHEYCVRHPSATYFLRVSGSSMEDGRIHDGDVLVVDRSLTASHGSIVVACIHNEFTVKRLLLRPRPCLMPMNKDFPVYYIDPDNESVEIWGVVTHSLIEHPVCLR
;
A
#
# COMPACT_ATOMS: atom_id res chain seq x y z
N MET A 1 -7.18 -3.03 17.54
CA MET A 1 -5.94 -3.48 16.85
C MET A 1 -4.92 -2.34 16.86
N LYS A 2 -3.63 -2.55 17.20
CA LYS A 2 -2.63 -1.46 17.27
C LYS A 2 -2.01 -1.26 15.89
N VAL A 3 -2.30 -0.14 15.23
CA VAL A 3 -1.61 0.24 13.99
C VAL A 3 -0.38 1.05 14.36
N ASP A 4 0.79 0.53 14.03
CA ASP A 4 2.03 1.28 14.15
C ASP A 4 2.14 2.20 12.93
N ILE A 5 1.86 3.49 13.16
CA ILE A 5 1.99 4.54 12.17
C ILE A 5 3.42 5.08 12.26
N PHE A 6 4.19 4.91 11.18
CA PHE A 6 5.53 5.46 11.10
C PHE A 6 5.48 6.78 10.30
N GLU A 7 5.77 7.89 10.98
CA GLU A 7 6.08 9.17 10.32
C GLU A 7 7.54 9.21 9.91
N SER A 8 7.81 9.70 8.70
CA SER A 8 9.18 9.99 8.27
C SER A 8 9.70 11.22 9.02
N SER A 9 10.42 11.01 10.13
CA SER A 9 11.18 12.07 10.80
C SER A 9 12.42 12.44 9.96
N GLY A 10 12.73 13.73 9.90
CA GLY A 10 13.56 14.35 8.87
C GLY A 10 15.02 13.88 8.73
N ALA A 11 15.56 14.20 7.54
CA ALA A 11 16.92 13.99 7.05
C ALA A 11 17.44 12.55 7.04
N SER A 12 16.70 11.65 6.38
CA SER A 12 17.27 10.38 5.93
C SER A 12 18.24 10.64 4.78
N ARG A 13 19.43 10.05 4.83
CA ARG A 13 20.37 10.09 3.70
C ARG A 13 19.70 9.38 2.53
N VAL A 14 19.38 10.14 1.49
CA VAL A 14 18.86 9.65 0.22
C VAL A 14 19.95 8.78 -0.40
N HIS A 15 19.89 7.49 -0.14
CA HIS A 15 20.75 6.51 -0.79
C HIS A 15 20.10 6.15 -2.13
N SER A 16 20.69 6.64 -3.22
CA SER A 16 20.35 6.14 -4.55
C SER A 16 21.03 4.79 -4.76
N ILE A 17 20.23 3.80 -5.14
CA ILE A 17 20.73 2.49 -5.57
C ILE A 17 20.59 2.39 -7.09
N PRO A 18 21.50 1.69 -7.77
CA PRO A 18 21.35 1.42 -9.19
C PRO A 18 20.01 0.76 -9.50
N PHE A 19 19.31 1.30 -10.49
CA PHE A 19 18.09 0.78 -11.05
C PHE A 19 18.23 0.63 -12.55
N TYR A 20 17.93 -0.57 -13.02
CA TYR A 20 18.05 -0.91 -14.43
C TYR A 20 16.66 -0.78 -15.06
N LEU A 21 16.56 0.08 -16.08
CA LEU A 21 15.29 0.35 -16.76
C LEU A 21 14.81 -0.86 -17.57
N GLN A 22 15.72 -1.72 -18.00
CA GLN A 22 15.35 -2.99 -18.60
C GLN A 22 14.68 -3.88 -17.55
N ARG A 23 13.47 -4.32 -17.89
CA ARG A 23 12.72 -5.30 -17.11
C ARG A 23 13.46 -6.62 -17.13
N ILE A 24 13.79 -7.15 -15.96
CA ILE A 24 14.24 -8.53 -15.84
C ILE A 24 13.05 -9.46 -16.10
N SER A 25 13.26 -10.48 -16.92
CA SER A 25 12.29 -11.56 -17.05
C SER A 25 12.27 -12.35 -15.74
N ALA A 26 11.08 -12.72 -15.26
CA ALA A 26 10.96 -13.68 -14.17
C ALA A 26 11.36 -15.12 -14.60
N GLY A 27 11.70 -15.33 -15.89
CA GLY A 27 12.17 -16.59 -16.47
C GLY A 27 13.67 -16.58 -16.82
N PHE A 28 14.09 -17.45 -17.75
CA PHE A 28 15.51 -17.61 -18.11
C PHE A 28 16.06 -16.35 -18.81
N PRO A 29 17.14 -15.73 -18.30
CA PRO A 29 17.65 -14.48 -18.87
C PRO A 29 18.38 -14.76 -20.19
N SER A 30 18.17 -13.88 -21.18
CA SER A 30 19.00 -13.86 -22.38
C SER A 30 20.29 -13.06 -22.11
N PRO A 31 21.50 -13.58 -22.41
CA PRO A 31 22.76 -12.94 -21.99
C PRO A 31 23.15 -11.64 -22.70
N ALA A 32 22.40 -11.19 -23.71
CA ALA A 32 22.92 -10.28 -24.74
C ALA A 32 22.44 -8.81 -24.66
N GLN A 33 21.85 -8.37 -23.55
CA GLN A 33 21.40 -6.98 -23.42
C GLN A 33 22.35 -6.14 -22.55
N GLY A 34 22.86 -5.05 -23.14
CA GLY A 34 23.54 -4.00 -22.39
C GLY A 34 22.56 -3.29 -21.47
N TYR A 35 22.96 -3.09 -20.21
CA TYR A 35 22.13 -2.51 -19.17
C TYR A 35 22.28 -0.99 -19.12
N GLU A 36 21.21 -0.25 -19.38
CA GLU A 36 21.18 1.19 -19.07
C GLU A 36 20.92 1.39 -17.58
N LYS A 37 21.81 2.14 -16.93
CA LYS A 37 21.82 2.37 -15.49
C LYS A 37 21.17 3.71 -15.19
N GLN A 38 20.11 3.71 -14.38
CA GLN A 38 19.56 4.88 -13.73
C GLN A 38 19.76 4.75 -12.22
N GLU A 39 19.73 5.86 -11.49
CA GLU A 39 19.66 5.84 -10.04
C GLU A 39 18.19 5.83 -9.60
N LEU A 40 17.80 4.87 -8.76
CA LEU A 40 16.48 4.86 -8.11
C LEU A 40 16.63 5.20 -6.64
N ASN A 41 15.83 6.15 -6.21
CA ASN A 41 15.55 6.37 -4.83
C ASN A 41 14.10 5.97 -4.54
N LEU A 42 13.90 5.00 -3.63
CA LEU A 42 12.56 4.50 -3.31
C LEU A 42 11.67 5.54 -2.63
N HIS A 43 12.26 6.48 -1.88
CA HIS A 43 11.49 7.55 -1.27
C HIS A 43 10.96 8.48 -2.37
N GLU A 44 11.79 8.95 -3.30
CA GLU A 44 11.33 9.77 -4.43
C GLU A 44 10.34 9.03 -5.36
N TYR A 45 10.49 7.72 -5.48
CA TYR A 45 9.60 6.89 -6.30
C TYR A 45 8.20 6.71 -5.67
N CYS A 46 8.15 6.37 -4.37
CA CYS A 46 6.90 6.04 -3.68
C CYS A 46 6.22 7.25 -3.03
N VAL A 47 6.98 8.28 -2.64
CA VAL A 47 6.52 9.41 -1.82
C VAL A 47 6.37 10.66 -2.68
N ARG A 48 5.13 10.95 -3.09
CA ARG A 48 4.80 12.17 -3.85
C ARG A 48 4.63 13.40 -2.97
N HIS A 49 3.99 13.23 -1.82
CA HIS A 49 3.70 14.30 -0.86
C HIS A 49 4.31 13.93 0.50
N PRO A 50 5.59 14.27 0.76
CA PRO A 50 6.30 13.82 1.96
C PRO A 50 5.60 14.18 3.28
N SER A 51 4.97 15.35 3.36
CA SER A 51 4.25 15.80 4.55
C SER A 51 2.90 15.10 4.77
N ALA A 52 2.43 14.31 3.80
CA ALA A 52 1.13 13.64 3.85
C ALA A 52 1.22 12.14 3.55
N THR A 53 2.44 11.59 3.46
CA THR A 53 2.69 10.17 3.17
C THR A 53 3.11 9.44 4.43
N TYR A 54 2.50 8.28 4.65
CA TYR A 54 2.69 7.46 5.83
C TYR A 54 3.00 6.02 5.43
N PHE A 55 3.84 5.36 6.21
CA PHE A 55 4.12 3.94 6.05
C PHE A 55 3.41 3.15 7.15
N LEU A 56 2.56 2.20 6.77
CA LEU A 56 1.79 1.39 7.70
C LEU A 56 2.14 -0.08 7.52
N ARG A 57 2.38 -0.80 8.63
CA ARG A 57 2.52 -2.25 8.61
C ARG A 57 1.13 -2.89 8.60
N VAL A 58 0.90 -3.80 7.68
CA VAL A 58 -0.35 -4.57 7.60
C VAL A 58 -0.36 -5.61 8.70
N SER A 59 -1.54 -5.79 9.30
CA SER A 59 -1.82 -6.97 10.10
C SER A 59 -3.18 -7.56 9.71
N GLY A 60 -3.22 -8.89 9.62
CA GLY A 60 -4.37 -9.69 9.18
C GLY A 60 -4.39 -10.01 7.67
N SER A 61 -5.37 -10.83 7.28
CA SER A 61 -5.44 -11.47 5.95
C SER A 61 -6.62 -11.00 5.08
N SER A 62 -7.34 -9.94 5.48
CA SER A 62 -8.56 -9.50 4.77
C SER A 62 -8.34 -8.97 3.34
N MET A 63 -7.09 -8.84 2.91
CA MET A 63 -6.69 -8.25 1.62
C MET A 63 -5.78 -9.19 0.80
N GLU A 64 -5.72 -10.48 1.14
CA GLU A 64 -4.81 -11.46 0.50
C GLU A 64 -5.02 -11.63 -1.01
N ASP A 65 -6.27 -11.64 -1.49
CA ASP A 65 -6.57 -11.71 -2.94
C ASP A 65 -6.10 -10.44 -3.67
N GLY A 66 -5.90 -9.35 -2.92
CA GLY A 66 -5.28 -8.11 -3.37
C GLY A 66 -3.76 -8.10 -3.32
N ARG A 67 -3.13 -9.23 -2.96
CA ARG A 67 -1.67 -9.37 -2.75
C ARG A 67 -1.13 -8.46 -1.65
N ILE A 68 -1.96 -8.23 -0.63
CA ILE A 68 -1.57 -7.53 0.58
C ILE A 68 -1.66 -8.55 1.72
N HIS A 69 -0.52 -8.93 2.25
CA HIS A 69 -0.36 -9.97 3.26
C HIS A 69 -0.01 -9.37 4.63
N ASP A 70 -0.19 -10.18 5.67
CA ASP A 70 0.24 -9.84 7.01
C ASP A 70 1.76 -9.55 7.01
N GLY A 71 2.14 -8.42 7.59
CA GLY A 71 3.53 -7.98 7.59
C GLY A 71 3.97 -7.18 6.36
N ASP A 72 3.14 -6.95 5.34
CA ASP A 72 3.50 -6.03 4.27
C ASP A 72 3.56 -4.58 4.76
N VAL A 73 4.27 -3.71 4.05
CA VAL A 73 4.29 -2.26 4.32
C VAL A 73 3.53 -1.51 3.24
N LEU A 74 2.52 -0.74 3.62
CA LEU A 74 1.74 0.11 2.73
C LEU A 74 2.28 1.53 2.73
N VAL A 75 2.33 2.13 1.54
CA VAL A 75 2.57 3.56 1.36
C VAL A 75 1.23 4.25 1.18
N VAL A 76 0.85 5.07 2.15
CA VAL A 76 -0.47 5.71 2.23
C VAL A 76 -0.33 7.21 2.08
N ASP A 77 -1.07 7.80 1.15
CA ASP A 77 -1.09 9.24 0.93
C ASP A 77 -2.44 9.82 1.39
N ARG A 78 -2.39 10.73 2.37
CA ARG A 78 -3.57 11.40 2.95
C ARG A 78 -4.02 12.61 2.15
N SER A 79 -3.19 13.13 1.24
CA SER A 79 -3.55 14.27 0.39
C SER A 79 -4.44 13.88 -0.79
N LEU A 80 -4.49 12.58 -1.12
CA LEU A 80 -5.28 12.06 -2.23
C LEU A 80 -6.74 11.84 -1.84
N THR A 81 -7.65 12.26 -2.73
CA THR A 81 -9.07 11.91 -2.62
C THR A 81 -9.30 10.48 -3.11
N ALA A 82 -9.86 9.62 -2.27
CA ALA A 82 -10.17 8.25 -2.64
C ALA A 82 -11.25 8.18 -3.72
N SER A 83 -11.09 7.27 -4.68
CA SER A 83 -12.02 7.06 -5.78
C SER A 83 -12.63 5.65 -5.73
N HIS A 84 -13.69 5.43 -6.51
CA HIS A 84 -14.28 4.09 -6.60
C HIS A 84 -13.24 3.06 -7.08
N GLY A 85 -13.07 2.00 -6.30
CA GLY A 85 -12.12 0.92 -6.54
C GLY A 85 -10.75 1.12 -5.91
N SER A 86 -10.45 2.29 -5.33
CA SER A 86 -9.20 2.55 -4.61
C SER A 86 -9.05 1.64 -3.38
N ILE A 87 -7.82 1.24 -3.08
CA ILE A 87 -7.48 0.64 -1.79
C ILE A 87 -7.25 1.78 -0.81
N VAL A 88 -7.94 1.76 0.32
CA VAL A 88 -7.94 2.83 1.30
C VAL A 88 -7.64 2.31 2.69
N VAL A 89 -7.08 3.19 3.51
CA VAL A 89 -7.11 3.05 4.96
C VAL A 89 -8.34 3.80 5.45
N ALA A 90 -9.28 3.08 6.04
CA ALA A 90 -10.47 3.64 6.65
C ALA A 90 -10.37 3.55 8.17
N CYS A 91 -10.86 4.58 8.87
CA CYS A 91 -11.03 4.59 10.32
C CYS A 91 -12.52 4.43 10.63
N ILE A 92 -12.84 3.37 11.37
CA ILE A 92 -14.21 2.99 11.77
C ILE A 92 -14.19 2.81 13.28
N HIS A 93 -14.98 3.59 14.02
CA HIS A 93 -14.99 3.55 15.50
C HIS A 93 -13.58 3.65 16.13
N ASN A 94 -12.73 4.53 15.59
CA ASN A 94 -11.33 4.71 15.99
C ASN A 94 -10.40 3.51 15.72
N GLU A 95 -10.84 2.52 14.94
CA GLU A 95 -10.02 1.42 14.47
C GLU A 95 -9.72 1.54 12.97
N PHE A 96 -8.45 1.38 12.62
CA PHE A 96 -8.00 1.43 11.23
C PHE A 96 -8.17 0.07 10.55
N THR A 97 -8.62 0.09 9.31
CA THR A 97 -8.71 -1.08 8.45
C THR A 97 -8.32 -0.75 7.02
N VAL A 98 -7.74 -1.73 6.32
CA VAL A 98 -7.43 -1.64 4.89
C VAL A 98 -8.49 -2.38 4.11
N LYS A 99 -9.13 -1.69 3.17
CA LYS A 99 -10.21 -2.24 2.34
C LYS A 99 -10.21 -1.61 0.96
N ARG A 100 -10.89 -2.24 0.01
CA ARG A 100 -11.21 -1.64 -1.28
C ARG A 100 -12.48 -0.81 -1.15
N LEU A 101 -12.40 0.49 -1.42
CA LEU A 101 -13.55 1.39 -1.39
C LEU A 101 -14.40 1.19 -2.65
N LEU A 102 -15.66 0.79 -2.49
CA LEU A 102 -16.62 0.75 -3.59
C LEU A 102 -17.73 1.76 -3.30
N LEU A 103 -17.83 2.82 -4.11
CA LEU A 103 -18.88 3.84 -3.97
C LEU A 103 -20.21 3.49 -4.65
N ARG A 104 -20.25 2.43 -5.46
CA ARG A 104 -21.41 2.04 -6.30
C ARG A 104 -21.52 0.52 -6.36
N PRO A 105 -22.74 -0.06 -6.46
CA PRO A 105 -24.04 0.63 -6.44
C PRO A 105 -24.41 1.17 -5.06
N ARG A 106 -23.90 0.56 -3.99
CA ARG A 106 -23.99 1.04 -2.60
C ARG A 106 -22.58 1.23 -2.04
N PRO A 107 -22.29 2.34 -1.34
CA PRO A 107 -21.01 2.54 -0.67
C PRO A 107 -20.67 1.40 0.31
N CYS A 108 -19.49 0.79 0.13
CA CYS A 108 -18.97 -0.22 1.04
C CYS A 108 -17.44 -0.26 1.05
N LEU A 109 -16.90 -0.86 2.10
CA LEU A 109 -15.51 -1.26 2.24
C LEU A 109 -15.45 -2.77 2.01
N MET A 110 -14.98 -3.14 0.83
CA MET A 110 -14.92 -4.51 0.35
C MET A 110 -13.58 -5.15 0.76
N PRO A 111 -13.58 -6.25 1.51
CA PRO A 111 -12.37 -7.05 1.69
C PRO A 111 -11.96 -7.70 0.37
N MET A 112 -10.66 -7.92 0.19
CA MET A 112 -10.14 -8.76 -0.89
C MET A 112 -9.74 -10.11 -0.31
N ASN A 113 -10.71 -10.74 0.34
CA ASN A 113 -10.65 -12.10 0.85
C ASN A 113 -12.10 -12.55 1.11
N LYS A 114 -12.51 -13.65 0.46
CA LYS A 114 -13.87 -14.21 0.53
C LYS A 114 -14.32 -14.64 1.93
N ASP A 115 -13.37 -14.89 2.84
CA ASP A 115 -13.67 -15.35 4.20
C ASP A 115 -14.04 -14.18 5.14
N PHE A 116 -13.98 -12.94 4.66
CA PHE A 116 -14.28 -11.73 5.43
C PHE A 116 -15.57 -11.06 4.93
N PRO A 117 -16.41 -10.53 5.84
CA PRO A 117 -17.66 -9.88 5.45
C PRO A 117 -17.42 -8.50 4.84
N VAL A 118 -18.31 -8.11 3.91
CA VAL A 118 -18.36 -6.76 3.34
C VAL A 118 -18.89 -5.79 4.40
N TYR A 119 -18.23 -4.65 4.56
CA TYR A 119 -18.72 -3.58 5.44
C TYR A 119 -19.48 -2.53 4.61
N TYR A 120 -20.80 -2.51 4.71
CA TYR A 120 -21.62 -1.50 4.03
C TYR A 120 -21.65 -0.22 4.84
N ILE A 121 -21.36 0.90 4.19
CA ILE A 121 -21.38 2.22 4.84
C ILE A 121 -22.83 2.68 4.91
N ASP A 122 -23.33 2.97 6.11
CA ASP A 122 -24.61 3.62 6.33
C ASP A 122 -24.39 5.15 6.46
N PRO A 123 -24.82 5.96 5.48
CA PRO A 123 -24.62 7.41 5.52
C PRO A 123 -25.32 8.09 6.70
N ASP A 124 -26.39 7.50 7.23
CA ASP A 124 -27.26 8.14 8.21
C ASP A 124 -26.86 7.83 9.66
N ASN A 125 -26.10 6.75 9.88
CA ASN A 125 -25.83 6.23 11.23
C ASN A 125 -24.35 6.06 11.59
N GLU A 126 -23.43 6.12 10.61
CA GLU A 126 -22.03 5.79 10.85
C GLU A 126 -21.06 6.82 10.28
N SER A 127 -20.09 7.22 11.11
CA SER A 127 -18.94 7.99 10.66
C SER A 127 -17.82 7.04 10.22
N VAL A 128 -17.70 6.83 8.91
CA VAL A 128 -16.52 6.20 8.31
C VAL A 128 -15.61 7.29 7.77
N GLU A 129 -14.41 7.43 8.34
CA GLU A 129 -13.40 8.35 7.82
C GLU A 129 -12.47 7.61 6.86
N ILE A 130 -12.29 8.12 5.65
CA ILE A 130 -11.22 7.67 4.77
C ILE A 130 -9.96 8.42 5.14
N TRP A 131 -9.05 7.74 5.84
CA TRP A 131 -7.84 8.36 6.39
C TRP A 131 -6.81 8.66 5.31
N GLY A 132 -6.69 7.78 4.30
CA GLY A 132 -5.79 7.96 3.16
C GLY A 132 -5.91 6.87 2.11
N VAL A 133 -5.26 7.10 0.96
CA VAL A 133 -5.24 6.19 -0.19
C VAL A 133 -3.94 5.41 -0.22
N VAL A 134 -4.03 4.09 -0.38
CA VAL A 134 -2.85 3.23 -0.56
C VAL A 134 -2.35 3.40 -2.00
N THR A 135 -1.10 3.80 -2.15
CA THR A 135 -0.46 4.02 -3.46
C THR A 135 0.47 2.88 -3.85
N HIS A 136 1.13 2.25 -2.89
CA HIS A 136 2.08 1.15 -3.09
C HIS A 136 2.01 0.15 -1.93
N SER A 137 2.33 -1.11 -2.24
CA SER A 137 2.57 -2.17 -1.27
C SER A 137 4.01 -2.67 -1.43
N LEU A 138 4.76 -2.66 -0.34
CA LEU A 138 6.12 -3.18 -0.27
C LEU A 138 6.06 -4.54 0.40
N ILE A 139 6.44 -5.57 -0.36
CA ILE A 139 6.37 -6.97 0.05
C ILE A 139 7.81 -7.45 0.29
N GLU A 140 8.06 -7.96 1.49
CA GLU A 140 9.33 -8.60 1.84
C GLU A 140 9.28 -10.08 1.45
N HIS A 141 10.27 -10.54 0.68
CA HIS A 141 10.40 -11.96 0.35
C HIS A 141 11.42 -12.64 1.28
N PRO A 142 11.13 -13.87 1.74
CA PRO A 142 12.06 -14.60 2.60
C PRO A 142 13.36 -14.88 1.85
N VAL A 143 14.48 -14.60 2.50
CA VAL A 143 15.81 -14.94 2.01
C VAL A 143 16.17 -16.31 2.58
N CYS A 144 16.36 -17.31 1.72
CA CYS A 144 16.96 -18.58 2.13
C CYS A 144 18.45 -18.35 2.44
N LEU A 145 18.75 -18.11 3.70
CA LEU A 145 20.13 -18.13 4.20
C LEU A 145 20.56 -19.60 4.34
N ARG A 146 21.69 -19.94 3.73
CA ARG A 146 22.32 -21.27 3.83
C ARG A 146 23.07 -21.43 5.14
#